data_AF-A0A3L6JK77-F1
#
_entry.id   AF-A0A3L6JK77-F1
#
_cell.length_a   1.000
_cell.length_b   1.000
_cell.length_c   1.000
_cell.angle_alpha   90.00
_cell.angle_beta   90.00
_cell.angle_gamma   90.00
#
_symmetry.space_group_name_H-M   'P 1'
#
loop_
_entity.id
_entity.type
_entity.pdbx_description
1 polymer ?
#
loop_
_entity_poly.entity_id
_entity_poly.type
_entity_poly.pdbx_seq_one_letter_code
_entity_poly.pdbx_strand_id
1 'polypeptide(L)'
;MIDSIERPRILRAIKKCLGDGDQFFQNAMDTLDDIGKGSLGMGMTPLVGGYAIKDPKGSYRGALIEIDSAERALEPLITRFRNGRVNESHFKSKSALVLLGDLAGVDYNIIVRKLADQSGRESTWYRLKELRAKIDELMSLIADA
;
A
#
# COMPACT_ATOMS: atom_id res chain seq x y z
N MET A 1 5.81 -32.30 -3.54
CA MET A 1 4.35 -32.23 -3.34
C MET A 1 4.12 -31.23 -2.22
N ILE A 2 3.47 -30.09 -2.50
CA ILE A 2 2.97 -29.22 -1.42
C ILE A 2 1.79 -29.98 -0.82
N ASP A 3 1.85 -30.24 0.48
CA ASP A 3 0.86 -31.03 1.18
C ASP A 3 -0.54 -30.40 0.99
N SER A 4 -1.59 -31.21 0.87
CA SER A 4 -2.96 -30.72 0.64
C SER A 4 -3.45 -29.74 1.71
N ILE A 5 -2.82 -29.78 2.89
CA ILE A 5 -3.05 -28.92 4.05
C ILE A 5 -2.30 -27.58 3.93
N GLU A 6 -1.14 -27.54 3.27
CA GLU A 6 -0.30 -26.35 3.18
C GLU A 6 -0.83 -25.34 2.18
N ARG A 7 -1.36 -25.79 1.04
CA ARG A 7 -1.85 -24.90 -0.03
C ARG A 7 -2.94 -23.94 0.47
N PRO A 8 -4.01 -24.37 1.16
CA PRO A 8 -5.02 -23.45 1.70
C PRO A 8 -4.46 -22.48 2.75
N ARG A 9 -3.41 -22.87 3.49
CA ARG A 9 -2.74 -22.00 4.47
C ARG A 9 -1.91 -20.92 3.77
N ILE A 10 -1.21 -21.28 2.68
CA ILE A 10 -0.46 -20.33 1.85
C ILE A 10 -1.41 -19.34 1.20
N LEU A 11 -2.53 -19.80 0.60
CA LEU A 11 -3.53 -18.92 -0.03
C LEU A 11 -4.12 -17.92 0.99
N ARG A 12 -4.44 -18.36 2.21
CA ARG A 12 -4.86 -17.47 3.29
C ARG A 12 -3.79 -16.45 3.68
N ALA A 13 -2.53 -16.86 3.74
CA ALA A 13 -1.43 -15.96 4.04
C ALA A 13 -1.23 -14.91 2.94
N ILE A 14 -1.33 -15.29 1.66
CA ILE A 14 -1.26 -14.36 0.51
C ILE A 14 -2.37 -13.31 0.64
N LYS A 15 -3.63 -13.76 0.82
CA LYS A 15 -4.79 -12.87 0.98
C LYS A 15 -4.60 -11.89 2.13
N LYS A 16 -4.09 -12.38 3.27
CA LYS A 16 -3.83 -11.54 4.44
C LYS A 16 -2.78 -10.46 4.13
N CYS A 17 -1.63 -10.83 3.60
CA CYS A 17 -0.57 -9.85 3.27
C CYS A 17 -1.07 -8.77 2.31
N LEU A 18 -1.83 -9.16 1.28
CA LEU A 18 -2.38 -8.22 0.31
C LEU A 18 -3.46 -7.32 0.91
N GLY A 19 -4.38 -7.88 1.70
CA GLY A 19 -5.41 -7.09 2.38
C GLY A 19 -4.85 -6.12 3.41
N ASP A 20 -3.89 -6.56 4.23
CA ASP A 20 -3.20 -5.71 5.20
C ASP A 20 -2.46 -4.57 4.46
N GLY A 21 -1.73 -4.90 3.37
CA GLY A 21 -1.03 -3.92 2.54
C GLY A 21 -1.95 -2.89 1.87
N ASP A 22 -3.09 -3.33 1.30
CA ASP A 22 -4.09 -2.44 0.71
C ASP A 22 -4.67 -1.46 1.73
N GLN A 23 -5.01 -1.96 2.93
CA GLN A 23 -5.56 -1.13 4.00
C GLN A 23 -4.58 -0.02 4.42
N PHE A 24 -3.30 -0.35 4.58
CA PHE A 24 -2.27 0.64 4.90
C PHE A 24 -2.08 1.66 3.76
N PHE A 25 -2.13 1.24 2.49
CA PHE A 25 -2.10 2.17 1.37
C PHE A 25 -3.33 3.09 1.31
N GLN A 26 -4.54 2.58 1.59
CA GLN A 26 -5.75 3.38 1.71
C GLN A 26 -5.61 4.45 2.81
N ASN A 27 -5.15 4.05 4.00
CA ASN A 27 -4.94 4.97 5.11
C ASN A 27 -3.92 6.06 4.77
N ALA A 28 -2.83 5.70 4.08
CA ALA A 28 -1.84 6.65 3.60
C ALA A 28 -2.45 7.66 2.61
N MET A 29 -3.26 7.20 1.66
CA MET A 29 -3.97 8.06 0.71
C MET A 29 -4.93 9.02 1.41
N ASP A 30 -5.73 8.53 2.35
CA ASP A 30 -6.67 9.35 3.13
C ASP A 30 -5.93 10.46 3.91
N THR A 31 -4.77 10.10 4.48
CA THR A 31 -3.91 11.05 5.19
C THR A 31 -3.35 12.12 4.24
N LEU A 32 -2.98 11.74 3.01
CA LEU A 32 -2.49 12.69 1.99
C LEU A 32 -3.61 13.59 1.43
N ASP A 33 -4.86 13.11 1.38
CA ASP A 33 -6.01 13.91 0.95
C ASP A 33 -6.39 14.96 1.99
N ASP A 34 -6.27 14.61 3.28
CA ASP A 34 -6.49 15.56 4.38
C ASP A 34 -5.52 16.76 4.33
N ILE A 35 -4.30 16.58 3.83
CA ILE A 35 -3.36 17.69 3.56
C ILE A 35 -3.92 18.64 2.49
N GLY A 36 -4.48 18.09 1.41
CA GLY A 36 -5.05 18.86 0.30
C GLY A 36 -6.27 19.69 0.71
N LYS A 37 -7.13 19.14 1.58
CA LYS A 37 -8.30 19.85 2.14
C LYS A 37 -7.89 21.06 3.00
N GLY A 38 -6.79 20.96 3.76
CA GLY A 38 -6.25 22.09 4.54
C GLY A 38 -5.64 23.19 3.65
N SER A 39 -5.07 22.83 2.50
CA SER A 39 -4.43 23.77 1.57
C SER A 39 -5.41 24.64 0.77
N LEU A 40 -6.65 24.17 0.54
CA LEU A 40 -7.69 24.95 -0.16
C LEU A 40 -8.34 26.02 0.72
N GLY A 41 -8.11 25.98 2.04
CA GLY A 41 -8.68 26.93 3.02
C GLY A 41 -7.88 28.23 3.22
N MET A 42 -6.67 28.35 2.67
CA MET A 42 -5.83 29.55 2.90
C MET A 42 -6.24 30.79 2.08
N GLY A 43 -7.26 30.70 1.23
CA GLY A 43 -7.70 31.79 0.37
C GLY A 43 -8.86 32.65 0.90
N MET A 44 -9.62 32.19 1.90
CA MET A 44 -10.81 32.93 2.37
C MET A 44 -11.01 32.85 3.89
N THR A 45 -10.86 34.02 4.51
CA THR A 45 -11.45 34.52 5.77
C THR A 45 -10.82 34.21 7.15
N PRO A 46 -10.76 35.21 8.06
CA PRO A 46 -10.03 35.18 9.33
C PRO A 46 -10.87 34.75 10.55
N LEU A 47 -10.19 34.17 11.55
CA LEU A 47 -10.46 34.16 13.00
C LEU A 47 -11.92 34.16 13.51
N VAL A 48 -12.55 32.98 13.74
CA VAL A 48 -13.41 32.71 14.91
C VAL A 48 -13.42 31.20 15.20
N GLY A 49 -12.93 30.77 16.37
CA GLY A 49 -13.22 29.45 16.95
C GLY A 49 -12.28 28.30 16.58
N GLY A 50 -11.25 28.09 17.41
CA GLY A 50 -10.59 26.84 17.83
C GLY A 50 -10.69 25.51 17.04
N TYR A 51 -10.90 25.49 15.73
CA TYR A 51 -10.76 24.27 14.95
C TYR A 51 -9.29 24.02 14.66
N ALA A 52 -8.78 22.89 15.17
CA ALA A 52 -7.42 22.43 14.97
C ALA A 52 -7.10 22.38 13.48
N ILE A 53 -6.35 23.38 13.00
CA ILE A 53 -5.68 23.33 11.72
C ILE A 53 -4.75 22.12 11.81
N LYS A 54 -5.11 20.99 11.18
CA LYS A 54 -4.29 19.77 11.18
C LYS A 54 -2.91 20.16 10.62
N ASP A 55 -1.88 20.06 11.45
CA ASP A 55 -0.50 20.36 11.06
C ASP A 55 -0.13 19.48 9.86
N PRO A 56 0.14 20.07 8.67
CA PRO A 56 0.52 19.32 7.49
C PRO A 56 1.73 18.40 7.73
N LYS A 57 2.64 18.79 8.63
CA LYS A 57 3.81 17.96 9.00
C LYS A 57 3.40 16.68 9.72
N GLY A 58 2.40 16.77 10.60
CA GLY A 58 1.81 15.61 11.28
C GLY A 58 1.20 14.63 10.29
N SER A 59 0.51 15.14 9.26
CA SER A 59 -0.08 14.31 8.21
C SER A 59 0.96 13.66 7.30
N TYR A 60 2.02 14.36 6.87
CA TYR A 60 3.11 13.74 6.11
C TYR A 60 3.78 12.60 6.90
N ARG A 61 3.97 12.79 8.21
CA ARG A 61 4.49 11.74 9.10
C ARG A 61 3.51 10.57 9.23
N GLY A 62 2.21 10.84 9.34
CA GLY A 62 1.17 9.80 9.33
C GLY A 62 1.23 8.94 8.07
N ALA A 63 1.26 9.58 6.90
CA ALA A 63 1.37 8.88 5.62
C ALA A 63 2.65 8.03 5.51
N LEU A 64 3.78 8.53 6.03
CA LEU A 64 5.03 7.76 6.10
C LEU A 64 4.91 6.50 6.95
N ILE A 65 4.25 6.58 8.11
CA ILE A 65 4.05 5.43 9.01
C ILE A 65 3.19 4.36 8.33
N GLU A 66 2.11 4.78 7.67
CA GLU A 66 1.23 3.85 6.94
C GLU A 66 1.97 3.18 5.77
N ILE A 67 2.84 3.90 5.04
CA ILE A 67 3.62 3.33 3.93
C ILE A 67 4.68 2.34 4.43
N ASP A 68 5.40 2.64 5.52
CA ASP A 68 6.32 1.67 6.17
C ASP A 68 5.55 0.43 6.67
N SER A 69 4.34 0.62 7.19
CA SER A 69 3.47 -0.48 7.62
C SER A 69 3.02 -1.36 6.44
N ALA A 70 2.69 -0.75 5.30
CA ALA A 70 2.33 -1.46 4.07
C ALA A 70 3.50 -2.29 3.54
N GLU A 71 4.71 -1.73 3.49
CA GLU A 71 5.93 -2.43 3.08
C GLU A 71 6.16 -3.67 3.96
N ARG A 72 6.09 -3.50 5.29
CA ARG A 72 6.23 -4.61 6.25
C ARG A 72 5.13 -5.67 6.13
N ALA A 73 3.91 -5.28 5.79
CA ALA A 73 2.80 -6.22 5.59
C ALA A 73 2.98 -7.09 4.34
N LEU A 74 3.56 -6.52 3.28
CA LEU A 74 3.84 -7.20 2.02
C LEU A 74 5.15 -8.01 2.05
N GLU A 75 6.11 -7.63 2.91
CA GLU A 75 7.43 -8.27 2.99
C GLU A 75 7.39 -9.80 3.13
N PRO A 76 6.54 -10.42 3.98
CA PRO A 76 6.44 -11.88 4.07
C PRO A 76 6.02 -12.54 2.75
N LEU A 77 5.14 -11.89 1.98
CA LEU A 77 4.70 -12.37 0.68
C LEU A 77 5.82 -12.25 -0.35
N ILE A 78 6.48 -11.09 -0.41
CA ILE A 78 7.61 -10.82 -1.30
C ILE A 78 8.76 -11.80 -1.03
N THR A 79 9.12 -12.01 0.24
CA THR A 79 10.15 -12.98 0.64
C THR A 79 9.78 -14.41 0.21
N ARG A 80 8.52 -14.82 0.37
CA ARG A 80 8.04 -16.15 -0.06
C ARG A 80 7.97 -16.31 -1.57
N PHE A 81 7.70 -15.23 -2.29
CA PHE A 81 7.75 -15.21 -3.75
C PHE A 81 9.20 -15.37 -4.24
N ARG A 82 10.14 -14.59 -3.69
CA ARG A 82 11.56 -14.64 -4.05
C ARG A 82 12.21 -15.99 -3.77
N ASN A 83 11.79 -16.70 -2.73
CA ASN A 83 12.29 -18.05 -2.41
C ASN A 83 11.48 -19.20 -3.05
N GLY A 84 10.54 -18.91 -3.95
CA GLY A 84 9.78 -19.89 -4.72
C GLY A 84 8.66 -20.61 -3.96
N ARG A 85 8.44 -20.30 -2.68
CA ARG A 85 7.34 -20.86 -1.88
C ARG A 85 5.97 -20.36 -2.32
N VAL A 86 5.91 -19.16 -2.90
CA VAL A 86 4.77 -18.65 -3.64
C VAL A 86 5.13 -18.66 -5.13
N ASN A 87 4.34 -19.37 -5.92
CA ASN A 87 4.58 -19.66 -7.33
C ASN A 87 3.23 -19.85 -8.07
N GLU A 88 3.30 -20.20 -9.35
CA GLU A 88 2.14 -20.34 -10.26
C GLU A 88 0.99 -21.19 -9.70
N SER A 89 1.25 -22.22 -8.89
CA SER A 89 0.20 -23.12 -8.36
C SER A 89 -0.76 -22.45 -7.37
N HIS A 90 -0.42 -21.24 -6.91
CA HIS A 90 -1.23 -20.45 -5.97
C HIS A 90 -2.15 -19.44 -6.68
N PHE A 91 -2.05 -19.33 -8.01
CA PHE A 91 -2.77 -18.35 -8.80
C PHE A 91 -3.52 -18.99 -9.96
N LYS A 92 -4.55 -18.30 -10.43
CA LYS A 92 -5.37 -18.66 -11.60
C LYS A 92 -4.66 -18.36 -12.92
N SER A 93 -3.69 -17.44 -12.90
CA SER A 93 -2.98 -16.95 -14.09
C SER A 93 -1.52 -16.65 -13.78
N LYS A 94 -0.65 -16.81 -14.80
CA LYS A 94 0.76 -16.41 -14.74
C LYS A 94 0.94 -14.89 -14.62
N SER A 95 -0.05 -14.09 -15.05
CA SER A 95 -0.02 -12.62 -14.86
C SER A 95 0.10 -12.22 -13.39
N ALA A 96 -0.38 -13.04 -12.46
CA ALA A 96 -0.22 -12.80 -11.03
C ALA A 96 1.25 -12.74 -10.59
N LEU A 97 2.14 -13.53 -11.22
CA LEU A 97 3.57 -13.48 -10.90
C LEU A 97 4.23 -12.19 -11.41
N VAL A 98 3.74 -11.65 -12.53
CA VAL A 98 4.19 -10.36 -13.05
C VAL A 98 3.79 -9.25 -12.09
N LEU A 99 2.53 -9.23 -11.63
CA LEU A 99 2.05 -8.26 -10.64
C LEU A 99 2.80 -8.37 -9.30
N LEU A 100 3.09 -9.58 -8.84
CA LEU A 100 3.93 -9.80 -7.67
C LEU A 100 5.36 -9.31 -7.88
N GLY A 101 5.93 -9.51 -9.06
CA GLY A 101 7.24 -8.98 -9.44
C GLY A 101 7.26 -7.46 -9.40
N ASP A 102 6.24 -6.82 -9.95
CA ASP A 102 6.06 -5.37 -9.91
C ASP A 102 5.95 -4.83 -8.48
N LEU A 103 5.17 -5.49 -7.62
CA LEU A 103 5.05 -5.13 -6.20
C LEU A 103 6.37 -5.33 -5.45
N ALA A 104 7.10 -6.41 -5.73
CA ALA A 104 8.40 -6.69 -5.14
C ALA A 104 9.52 -5.76 -5.63
N GLY A 105 9.32 -5.07 -6.75
CA GLY A 105 10.24 -4.12 -7.36
C GLY A 105 9.95 -2.66 -7.01
N VAL A 106 8.98 -2.37 -6.15
CA VAL A 106 8.68 -1.01 -5.71
C VAL A 106 9.82 -0.48 -4.86
N ASP A 107 10.41 0.65 -5.28
CA ASP A 107 11.36 1.39 -4.45
C ASP A 107 10.61 2.35 -3.51
N TYR A 108 10.25 1.85 -2.33
CA TYR A 108 9.60 2.64 -1.29
C TYR A 108 10.47 3.80 -0.80
N ASN A 109 11.80 3.75 -0.95
CA ASN A 109 12.68 4.84 -0.53
C ASN A 109 12.41 6.13 -1.31
N ILE A 110 12.03 6.03 -2.58
CA ILE A 110 11.69 7.20 -3.40
C ILE A 110 10.43 7.87 -2.82
N ILE A 111 9.45 7.07 -2.41
CA ILE A 111 8.20 7.56 -1.80
C ILE A 111 8.50 8.18 -0.44
N VAL A 112 9.27 7.49 0.39
CA VAL A 112 9.68 7.95 1.73
C VAL A 112 10.42 9.27 1.67
N ARG A 113 11.41 9.42 0.78
CA ARG A 113 12.18 10.67 0.61
C ARG A 113 11.26 11.84 0.25
N LYS A 114 10.38 11.66 -0.75
CA LYS A 114 9.44 12.72 -1.16
C LYS A 114 8.58 13.20 0.00
N LEU A 115 8.00 12.28 0.76
CA LEU A 115 7.13 12.63 1.89
C LEU A 115 7.92 13.21 3.07
N ALA A 116 9.15 12.75 3.32
CA ALA A 116 10.03 13.33 4.33
C ALA A 116 10.37 14.80 4.01
N ASP A 117 10.56 15.10 2.73
CA ASP A 117 10.74 16.47 2.21
C ASP A 117 9.42 17.27 2.14
N GLN A 118 8.31 16.73 2.66
CA GLN A 118 6.96 17.32 2.64
C GLN A 118 6.52 17.70 1.22
N SER A 119 6.94 16.90 0.24
CA SER A 119 6.74 17.12 -1.17
C SER A 119 6.08 15.90 -1.84
N GLY A 120 5.69 16.07 -3.10
CA GLY A 120 5.26 14.93 -3.92
C GLY A 120 3.95 14.28 -3.48
N ARG A 121 3.14 14.91 -2.61
CA ARG A 121 1.82 14.43 -2.15
C ARG A 121 1.01 13.77 -3.25
N GLU A 122 0.77 14.50 -4.34
CA GLU A 122 -0.04 14.04 -5.46
C GLU A 122 0.62 12.87 -6.21
N SER A 123 1.93 12.97 -6.49
CA SER A 123 2.67 11.88 -7.13
C SER A 123 2.69 10.60 -6.29
N THR A 124 2.76 10.74 -4.96
CA THR A 124 2.68 9.62 -4.03
C THR A 124 1.27 9.04 -3.99
N TRP A 125 0.24 9.90 -3.94
CA TRP A 125 -1.15 9.47 -3.95
C TRP A 125 -1.48 8.64 -5.20
N TYR A 126 -1.08 9.10 -6.39
CA TYR A 126 -1.26 8.35 -7.63
C TYR A 126 -0.48 7.04 -7.62
N ARG A 127 0.75 7.04 -7.09
CA ARG A 127 1.54 5.82 -6.97
C ARG A 127 0.88 4.80 -6.05
N LEU A 128 0.35 5.23 -4.91
CA LEU A 128 -0.39 4.35 -3.99
C LEU A 128 -1.65 3.80 -4.67
N LYS A 129 -2.39 4.62 -5.41
CA LYS A 129 -3.55 4.18 -6.19
C LYS A 129 -3.20 3.09 -7.21
N GLU A 130 -2.08 3.24 -7.92
CA GLU A 130 -1.60 2.20 -8.84
C GLU A 130 -1.25 0.90 -8.12
N LEU A 131 -0.55 0.97 -6.98
CA LEU A 131 -0.18 -0.21 -6.19
C LEU A 131 -1.40 -0.97 -5.68
N ARG A 132 -2.42 -0.23 -5.22
CA ARG A 132 -3.68 -0.81 -4.77
C ARG A 132 -4.44 -1.49 -5.91
N ALA A 133 -4.50 -0.86 -7.08
CA ALA A 133 -5.11 -1.49 -8.26
C ALA A 133 -4.40 -2.82 -8.63
N LYS A 134 -3.07 -2.88 -8.50
CA LYS A 134 -2.32 -4.14 -8.68
C LYS A 134 -2.63 -5.17 -7.60
N ILE A 135 -2.80 -4.74 -6.35
CA ILE A 135 -3.20 -5.61 -5.24
C ILE A 135 -4.61 -6.18 -5.48
N ASP A 136 -5.57 -5.35 -5.91
CA ASP A 136 -6.94 -5.78 -6.23
C ASP A 136 -6.96 -6.79 -7.37
N GLU A 137 -6.22 -6.52 -8.45
CA GLU A 137 -6.07 -7.45 -9.56
C GLU A 137 -5.44 -8.76 -9.07
N LEU A 138 -4.36 -8.69 -8.29
CA LEU A 138 -3.71 -9.87 -7.75
C LEU A 138 -4.63 -10.68 -6.83
N MET A 139 -5.46 -10.03 -5.99
CA MET A 139 -6.45 -10.69 -5.15
C MET A 139 -7.47 -11.48 -5.96
N SER A 140 -7.91 -10.95 -7.11
CA SER A 140 -8.84 -11.63 -8.02
C SER A 140 -8.22 -12.87 -8.69
N LEU A 141 -6.88 -12.87 -8.84
CA LEU A 141 -6.11 -13.94 -9.47
C LEU A 141 -5.67 -15.03 -8.49
N ILE A 142 -5.91 -14.89 -7.18
CA ILE A 142 -5.61 -15.95 -6.21
C ILE A 142 -6.48 -17.17 -6.51
N ALA A 143 -5.87 -18.36 -6.51
CA ALA A 143 -6.59 -19.60 -6.73
C ALA A 143 -7.61 -19.86 -5.61
N ASP A 144 -8.67 -20.56 -5.95
CA ASP A 144 -9.67 -20.98 -4.97
C ASP A 144 -9.05 -22.08 -4.07
N ALA A 145 -9.47 -22.06 -2.80
CA ALA A 145 -8.89 -22.89 -1.74
C ALA A 145 -9.13 -24.38 -1.99
#